data_AF-A0A953X5E0-F1
#
_entry.id   AF-A0A953X5E0-F1
#
_cell.length_a   1.000
_cell.length_b   1.000
_cell.length_c   1.000
_cell.angle_alpha   90.00
_cell.angle_beta   90.00
_cell.angle_gamma   90.00
#
_symmetry.space_group_name_H-M   'P 1'
#
loop_
_entity.id
_entity.type
_entity.pdbx_description
1 polymer ?
#
loop_
_entity_poly.entity_id
_entity_poly.type
_entity_poly.pdbx_seq_one_letter_code
_entity_poly.pdbx_strand_id
1 'polypeptide(L)'
;MSARTPYTIKGETGEWELVMGLEVHAQVSSNAKLFSGASTAFGADPNCNVSLVDAAMPGMLPVINRFCVEQAIRTGLGLKAQINTWSRFDRKNYFYPDLP
;
A
#
# COMPACT_ATOMS: atom_id res chain seq x y z
N MET A 1 -15.74 -8.48 -21.42
CA MET A 1 -15.04 -7.19 -21.24
C MET A 1 -15.94 -6.11 -21.79
N SER A 2 -16.38 -5.15 -20.97
CA SER A 2 -17.16 -4.01 -21.46
C SER A 2 -16.26 -3.16 -22.35
N ALA A 3 -16.70 -2.82 -23.56
CA ALA A 3 -15.97 -1.90 -24.42
C ALA A 3 -15.87 -0.52 -23.73
N ARG A 4 -14.67 0.05 -23.68
CA ARG A 4 -14.44 1.41 -23.17
C ARG A 4 -14.93 2.42 -24.20
N THR A 5 -15.79 3.35 -23.81
CA THR A 5 -16.10 4.54 -24.60
C THR A 5 -15.06 5.63 -24.28
N PRO A 6 -14.31 6.15 -25.26
CA PRO A 6 -13.29 7.18 -25.02
C PRO A 6 -13.95 8.49 -24.58
N TYR A 7 -13.38 9.13 -23.56
CA TYR A 7 -13.76 10.49 -23.18
C TYR A 7 -12.91 11.46 -24.00
N THR A 8 -13.54 12.18 -24.92
CA THR A 8 -12.84 13.12 -25.80
C THR A 8 -13.11 14.57 -25.42
N ILE A 9 -12.08 15.41 -25.60
CA ILE A 9 -12.16 16.85 -25.45
C ILE A 9 -11.74 17.53 -26.76
N LYS A 10 -12.33 18.68 -27.06
CA LYS A 10 -11.93 19.50 -28.22
C LYS A 10 -10.74 20.37 -27.82
N GLY A 11 -9.61 20.19 -28.48
CA GLY A 11 -8.46 21.09 -28.42
C GLY A 11 -8.33 21.95 -29.68
N GLU A 12 -7.36 22.87 -29.69
CA GLU A 12 -7.10 23.75 -30.85
C GLU A 12 -6.66 22.98 -32.10
N THR A 13 -6.00 21.83 -31.91
CA THR A 13 -5.41 21.00 -32.98
C THR A 13 -6.26 19.80 -33.37
N GLY A 14 -7.38 19.55 -32.70
CA GLY A 14 -8.26 18.40 -32.98
C GLY A 14 -8.94 17.82 -31.73
N GLU A 15 -9.55 16.66 -31.89
CA GLU A 15 -10.12 15.90 -30.76
C GLU A 15 -9.03 15.09 -30.05
N TRP A 16 -9.01 15.18 -28.72
CA TRP A 16 -8.05 14.50 -27.85
C TRP A 16 -8.77 13.55 -26.91
N GLU A 17 -8.25 12.33 -26.74
CA GLU A 17 -8.75 11.38 -25.73
C GLU A 17 -8.08 11.64 -24.37
N LEU A 18 -8.88 11.68 -23.31
CA LEU A 18 -8.40 11.78 -21.94
C LEU A 18 -8.10 10.38 -21.38
N VAL A 19 -6.85 10.17 -20.99
CA VAL A 19 -6.36 8.92 -20.38
C VAL A 19 -5.80 9.24 -19.00
N MET A 20 -6.43 8.71 -17.94
CA MET A 20 -6.02 8.90 -16.55
C MET A 20 -5.79 7.56 -15.87
N GLY A 21 -4.74 7.51 -15.04
CA GLY A 21 -4.49 6.43 -14.07
C GLY A 21 -4.51 7.01 -12.66
N LEU A 22 -4.96 6.20 -11.70
CA LEU A 22 -4.96 6.55 -10.28
C LEU A 22 -4.11 5.55 -9.51
N GLU A 23 -3.31 6.06 -8.58
CA GLU A 23 -2.61 5.27 -7.57
C GLU A 23 -3.22 5.64 -6.22
N VAL A 24 -3.78 4.64 -5.53
CA VAL A 24 -4.49 4.85 -4.26
C VAL A 24 -3.81 4.01 -3.18
N HIS A 25 -3.30 4.68 -2.16
CA HIS A 25 -2.79 4.04 -0.94
C HIS A 25 -3.85 4.13 0.16
N ALA A 26 -4.29 2.99 0.66
CA ALA A 26 -5.26 2.89 1.74
C ALA A 26 -4.64 2.18 2.95
N GLN A 27 -4.77 2.79 4.13
CA GLN A 27 -4.22 2.24 5.36
C GLN A 27 -5.09 1.08 5.88
N VAL A 28 -4.49 -0.08 6.12
CA VAL A 28 -5.18 -1.20 6.77
C VAL A 28 -5.42 -0.86 8.24
N SER A 29 -6.69 -0.83 8.65
CA SER A 29 -7.10 -0.65 10.05
C SER A 29 -6.80 -1.93 10.85
N SER A 30 -5.56 -2.04 11.32
CA SER A 30 -5.03 -3.13 12.15
C SER A 30 -4.63 -2.57 13.51
N ASN A 31 -4.32 -3.42 14.49
CA ASN A 31 -3.83 -3.01 15.82
C ASN A 31 -2.29 -2.93 15.91
N ALA A 32 -1.58 -3.61 15.01
CA ALA A 32 -0.13 -3.69 14.97
C ALA A 32 0.36 -3.48 13.53
N LYS A 33 1.58 -2.97 13.38
CA LYS A 33 2.18 -2.66 12.07
C LYS A 33 2.37 -3.92 11.20
N LEU A 34 2.74 -3.71 9.93
CA LEU A 34 2.87 -4.78 8.94
C LEU A 34 3.99 -5.77 9.27
N PHE A 35 5.13 -5.29 9.79
CA PHE A 35 6.33 -6.10 10.04
C PHE A 35 6.80 -6.10 11.50
N SER A 36 6.11 -5.38 12.38
CA SER A 36 6.46 -5.24 13.79
C SER A 36 5.22 -5.26 14.67
N GLY A 37 5.42 -5.50 15.97
CA GLY A 37 4.34 -5.50 16.97
C GLY A 37 3.92 -4.13 17.47
N ALA A 38 4.49 -3.03 16.97
CA ALA A 38 4.16 -1.69 17.44
C ALA A 38 2.74 -1.28 17.04
N SER A 39 2.10 -0.44 17.86
CA SER A 39 0.74 0.05 17.65
C SER A 39 0.62 0.91 16.39
N THR A 40 -0.54 0.85 15.77
CA THR A 40 -1.00 1.66 14.62
C THR A 40 -1.98 2.76 15.06
N ALA A 41 -2.25 2.88 16.36
CA ALA A 41 -3.17 3.88 16.90
C ALA A 41 -2.71 5.30 16.56
N PHE A 42 -3.67 6.13 16.16
CA PHE A 42 -3.44 7.54 15.86
C PHE A 42 -3.33 8.38 17.13
N GLY A 43 -2.59 9.49 17.07
CA GLY A 43 -2.55 10.51 18.12
C GLY A 43 -1.56 10.27 19.26
N ALA A 44 -0.66 9.29 19.14
CA ALA A 44 0.44 9.13 20.08
C ALA A 44 1.51 10.23 19.90
N ASP A 45 2.28 10.46 20.96
CA ASP A 45 3.45 11.35 20.92
C ASP A 45 4.50 10.85 19.91
N PRO A 46 5.38 11.75 19.42
CA PRO A 46 6.43 11.40 18.47
C PRO A 46 7.29 10.22 18.95
N ASN A 47 7.47 9.23 18.08
CA ASN A 47 8.28 8.03 18.34
C ASN A 47 7.80 7.11 19.48
N CYS A 48 6.58 7.27 20.01
CA CYS A 48 6.06 6.39 21.07
C CYS A 48 5.53 5.04 20.55
N ASN A 49 5.07 4.99 19.30
CA ASN A 49 4.61 3.76 18.64
C ASN A 49 5.70 3.19 17.73
N VAL A 50 6.91 2.99 18.27
CA VAL A 50 8.09 2.54 17.50
C VAL A 50 8.75 1.36 18.21
N SER A 51 9.04 0.31 17.45
CA SER A 51 9.87 -0.83 17.86
C SER A 51 11.27 -0.74 17.24
N LEU A 52 12.20 -1.59 17.68
CA LEU A 52 13.53 -1.69 17.08
C LEU A 52 13.49 -2.06 15.58
N VAL A 53 12.48 -2.84 15.16
CA VAL A 53 12.25 -3.17 13.75
C VAL A 53 11.86 -1.92 12.96
N ASP A 54 11.00 -1.07 13.52
CA ASP A 54 10.54 0.16 12.86
C ASP A 54 11.64 1.22 12.74
N ALA A 55 12.58 1.22 13.69
CA ALA A 55 13.76 2.08 13.67
C ALA A 55 14.93 1.47 12.86
N ALA A 56 14.70 0.35 12.18
CA ALA A 56 15.69 -0.40 11.40
C ALA A 56 17.01 -0.65 12.14
N MET A 57 16.93 -0.94 13.43
CA MET A 57 18.12 -1.18 14.23
C MET A 57 18.87 -2.41 13.70
N PRO A 58 20.22 -2.39 13.67
CA PRO A 58 21.00 -3.50 13.16
C PRO A 58 20.64 -4.83 13.83
N GLY A 59 20.41 -5.86 13.01
CA GLY A 59 20.06 -7.21 13.47
C GLY A 59 18.56 -7.48 13.62
N MET A 60 17.68 -6.50 13.41
CA MET A 60 16.24 -6.69 13.46
C MET A 60 15.72 -7.40 12.19
N LEU A 61 14.71 -8.26 12.36
CA LEU A 61 14.09 -9.03 11.28
C LEU A 61 12.57 -8.77 11.23
N PRO A 62 11.99 -8.59 10.03
CA PRO A 62 10.56 -8.35 9.88
C PRO A 62 9.74 -9.63 10.08
N VAL A 63 8.58 -9.51 10.74
CA VAL A 63 7.59 -10.59 10.85
C VAL A 63 6.25 -10.10 10.34
N ILE A 64 5.74 -10.75 9.29
CA ILE A 64 4.51 -10.32 8.62
C ILE A 64 3.25 -10.45 9.49
N ASN A 65 2.42 -9.41 9.47
CA ASN A 65 1.13 -9.40 10.13
C ASN A 65 0.06 -10.16 9.33
N ARG A 66 -0.42 -11.29 9.88
CA ARG A 66 -1.46 -12.14 9.27
C ARG A 66 -2.76 -11.38 8.99
N PHE A 67 -3.19 -10.51 9.89
CA PHE A 67 -4.43 -9.76 9.74
C PHE A 67 -4.34 -8.79 8.55
N CYS A 68 -3.19 -8.13 8.37
CA CYS A 68 -2.96 -7.26 7.21
C CYS A 68 -3.04 -8.02 5.88
N VAL A 69 -2.51 -9.25 5.83
CA VAL A 69 -2.63 -10.12 4.65
C VAL A 69 -4.07 -10.50 4.37
N GLU A 70 -4.83 -10.86 5.41
CA GLU A 70 -6.26 -11.18 5.28
C GLU A 70 -7.06 -10.00 4.71
N GLN A 71 -6.83 -8.77 5.21
CA GLN A 71 -7.49 -7.58 4.69
C GLN A 71 -7.10 -7.29 3.23
N ALA A 72 -5.83 -7.49 2.86
CA ALA A 72 -5.40 -7.33 1.47
C ALA A 72 -6.12 -8.31 0.53
N ILE A 73 -6.28 -9.59 0.92
CA ILE A 73 -7.02 -10.59 0.15
C ILE A 73 -8.50 -10.21 0.06
N ARG A 74 -9.13 -9.80 1.17
CA ARG A 74 -10.53 -9.35 1.19
C ARG A 74 -10.76 -8.17 0.25
N THR A 75 -9.87 -7.18 0.27
CA THR A 75 -9.91 -6.05 -0.66
C THR A 75 -9.79 -6.51 -2.11
N GLY A 76 -8.85 -7.40 -2.42
CA GLY A 76 -8.71 -7.95 -3.77
C GLY A 76 -9.99 -8.66 -4.26
N LEU A 77 -10.61 -9.49 -3.41
CA LEU A 77 -11.88 -10.13 -3.72
C LEU A 77 -13.01 -9.11 -3.91
N GLY A 78 -13.09 -8.09 -3.05
CA GLY A 78 -14.07 -7.00 -3.17
C GLY A 78 -13.94 -6.20 -4.47
N LEU A 79 -12.70 -6.04 -4.96
CA LEU A 79 -12.39 -5.40 -6.25
C LEU A 79 -12.52 -6.36 -7.45
N LYS A 80 -12.94 -7.61 -7.24
CA LYS A 80 -13.02 -8.67 -8.26
C LYS A 80 -11.66 -8.94 -8.94
N ALA A 81 -10.57 -8.76 -8.20
CA ALA A 81 -9.22 -9.06 -8.67
C ALA A 81 -8.96 -10.58 -8.64
N GLN A 82 -8.04 -11.03 -9.48
CA GLN A 82 -7.49 -12.38 -9.40
C GLN A 82 -6.50 -12.46 -8.23
N ILE A 83 -6.71 -13.40 -7.32
CA ILE A 83 -5.82 -13.62 -6.17
C ILE A 83 -4.82 -14.71 -6.51
N ASN A 84 -3.54 -14.38 -6.44
CA ASN A 84 -2.47 -15.36 -6.59
C ASN A 84 -2.33 -16.19 -5.32
N THR A 85 -2.17 -17.51 -5.47
CA THR A 85 -1.99 -18.44 -4.34
C THR A 85 -0.59 -18.37 -3.74
N TRP A 86 0.35 -17.73 -4.44
CA TRP A 86 1.70 -17.50 -3.97
C TRP A 86 2.13 -16.07 -4.30
N SER A 87 2.70 -15.40 -3.31
CA SER A 87 3.26 -14.06 -3.41
C SER A 87 4.46 -13.95 -2.46
N ARG A 88 5.36 -13.00 -2.73
CA ARG A 88 6.50 -12.66 -1.85
C ARG A 88 6.60 -11.15 -1.67
N PHE A 89 7.35 -10.72 -0.67
CA PHE A 89 7.73 -9.32 -0.50
C PHE A 89 9.11 -9.08 -1.12
N ASP A 90 9.27 -7.94 -1.76
CA ASP A 90 10.52 -7.48 -2.36
C ASP A 90 10.93 -6.13 -1.73
N ARG A 91 12.21 -5.75 -1.83
CA ARG A 91 12.73 -4.48 -1.28
C ARG A 91 12.74 -3.40 -2.36
N LYS A 92 12.11 -2.25 -2.08
CA LYS A 92 12.17 -1.04 -2.91
C LYS A 92 13.14 -0.05 -2.27
N ASN A 93 14.39 -0.02 -2.74
CA ASN A 93 15.47 0.74 -2.11
C ASN A 93 15.54 2.18 -2.64
N TYR A 94 15.51 3.16 -1.74
CA TYR A 94 15.80 4.58 -1.99
C TYR A 94 16.16 5.25 -0.66
N PHE A 95 16.91 6.35 -0.69
CA PHE A 95 17.30 7.07 0.53
C PHE A 95 16.31 8.18 0.85
N TYR A 96 15.72 8.12 2.04
CA TYR A 96 14.91 9.20 2.58
C TYR A 96 14.85 9.12 4.12
N PRO A 97 14.84 10.25 4.85
CA PRO A 97 14.91 10.23 6.33
C PRO A 97 13.74 9.55 7.05
N ASP A 98 12.57 9.43 6.41
CA ASP A 98 11.40 8.73 6.95
C ASP A 98 11.35 7.23 6.63
N LEU A 99 12.34 6.73 5.86
CA LEU A 99 12.49 5.35 5.46
C LEU A 99 13.75 4.76 6.11
N PRO A 100 13.68 4.36 7.40
CA PRO A 100 14.76 3.67 8.09
C PRO A 100 15.00 2.26 7.54
#